data_AF-A0A8X6YEN9-F1
#
_entry.id   AF-A0A8X6YEN9-F1
#
_cell.length_a   1.000
_cell.length_b   1.000
_cell.length_c   1.000
_cell.angle_alpha   90.00
_cell.angle_beta   90.00
_cell.angle_gamma   90.00
#
_symmetry.space_group_name_H-M   'P 1'
#
loop_
_entity.id
_entity.type
_entity.pdbx_description
1 polymer ?
#
loop_
_entity_poly.entity_id
_entity_poly.type
_entity_poly.pdbx_seq_one_letter_code
_entity_poly.pdbx_strand_id
1 'polypeptide(L)'
;MICFLLDDKGYLVAHPDLIDPTGRGPVEQQHITHKEPLVANDLLNHRAFVTKKVCASYSDRTIQRYYELNTSLDTVLTNLVHGEHCTKYQVMHVYGTNVFLGIVNQTCDGITAFCPCSMTDRLCLNCHRMEPTECECPCECPLKMDLCSGQLHSSNNHYPTCPHFPELPNLPIVSYNLMEYLKPCYEHHCSLRTESSDCFGVLGCEWCQLESDGVTPLPKFCTEQRKCFGGVLGSRTPYADEIIEKLPESDFPLLSKVIQSVQLLEDS
;
A
#
# COMPACT_ATOMS: atom_id res chain seq x y z
N MET A 1 -2.11 -6.88 16.85
CA MET A 1 -0.98 -5.94 16.66
C MET A 1 -0.77 -5.82 15.17
N ILE A 2 -0.80 -4.61 14.65
CA ILE A 2 -0.73 -4.31 13.22
C ILE A 2 0.61 -3.61 12.99
N CYS A 3 1.31 -4.00 11.92
CA CYS A 3 2.53 -3.34 11.49
C CYS A 3 2.29 -2.80 10.08
N PHE A 4 2.72 -1.57 9.83
CA PHE A 4 2.62 -0.96 8.52
C PHE A 4 3.86 -0.16 8.16
N LEU A 5 4.08 0.01 6.87
CA LEU A 5 5.06 0.92 6.30
C LEU A 5 4.31 2.01 5.54
N LEU A 6 4.74 3.26 5.71
CA LEU A 6 4.23 4.40 4.95
C LEU A 6 5.35 5.30 4.46
N ASP A 7 5.10 6.03 3.39
CA ASP A 7 6.01 7.03 2.85
C ASP A 7 5.90 8.39 3.57
N ASP A 8 6.74 9.34 3.17
CA ASP A 8 6.75 10.71 3.71
C ASP A 8 5.51 11.53 3.36
N LYS A 9 4.56 10.97 2.59
CA LYS A 9 3.27 11.56 2.25
C LYS A 9 2.10 10.87 2.95
N GLY A 10 2.35 9.83 3.73
CA GLY A 10 1.34 9.08 4.48
C GLY A 10 0.66 7.97 3.67
N TYR A 11 1.14 7.66 2.48
CA TYR A 11 0.66 6.51 1.70
C TYR A 11 1.30 5.22 2.19
N LEU A 12 0.48 4.19 2.34
CA LEU A 12 0.90 2.88 2.82
C LEU A 12 1.68 2.15 1.72
N VAL A 13 2.89 1.74 2.05
CA VAL A 13 3.75 0.87 1.25
C VAL A 13 3.46 -0.60 1.58
N ALA A 14 3.17 -0.89 2.85
CA ALA A 14 2.81 -2.23 3.30
C ALA A 14 1.84 -2.13 4.47
N HIS A 15 0.77 -2.91 4.44
CA HIS A 15 -0.22 -3.03 5.50
C HIS A 15 -1.05 -4.31 5.28
N PRO A 16 -1.48 -5.04 6.33
CA PRO A 16 -2.22 -6.30 6.17
C PRO A 16 -3.45 -6.17 5.25
N ASP A 17 -4.28 -5.14 5.46
CA ASP A 17 -5.48 -4.90 4.64
C ASP A 17 -5.21 -4.38 3.21
N LEU A 18 -3.94 -4.24 2.82
CA LEU A 18 -3.60 -4.02 1.41
C LEU A 18 -3.45 -5.32 0.67
N ILE A 19 -3.28 -6.46 1.34
CA ILE A 19 -3.01 -7.73 0.65
C ILE A 19 -4.22 -8.64 0.86
N ASP A 20 -4.98 -8.87 -0.20
CA ASP A 20 -6.03 -9.89 -0.20
C ASP A 20 -5.54 -11.13 -0.97
N PRO A 21 -5.27 -12.25 -0.28
CA PRO A 21 -4.83 -13.48 -0.92
C PRO A 21 -5.89 -14.10 -1.85
N THR A 22 -7.16 -13.67 -1.78
CA THR A 22 -8.27 -14.18 -2.60
C THR A 22 -8.42 -13.44 -3.95
N GLY A 23 -7.48 -12.56 -4.30
CA GLY A 23 -7.35 -12.05 -5.67
C GLY A 23 -7.78 -10.61 -5.88
N ARG A 24 -8.11 -9.86 -4.83
CA ARG A 24 -8.02 -8.40 -4.90
C ARG A 24 -6.56 -8.04 -4.70
N GLY A 25 -5.82 -7.97 -5.81
CA GLY A 25 -4.44 -7.45 -5.81
C GLY A 25 -4.35 -6.17 -4.96
N PRO A 26 -3.16 -5.84 -4.44
CA PRO A 26 -3.05 -4.87 -3.42
C PRO A 26 -3.49 -3.53 -3.93
N VAL A 27 -4.29 -2.89 -3.09
CA VAL A 27 -4.80 -1.58 -3.43
C VAL A 27 -3.70 -0.58 -3.14
N GLU A 28 -2.84 -0.37 -4.12
CA GLU A 28 -1.74 0.59 -4.02
C GLU A 28 -2.27 2.01 -3.74
N GLN A 29 -1.40 2.86 -3.21
CA GLN A 29 -1.67 4.29 -2.97
C GLN A 29 -2.82 4.58 -2.00
N GLN A 30 -3.11 3.66 -1.07
CA GLN A 30 -4.02 3.95 0.02
C GLN A 30 -3.33 4.74 1.12
N HIS A 31 -3.93 5.86 1.50
CA HIS A 31 -3.42 6.70 2.57
C HIS A 31 -3.77 6.13 3.95
N ILE A 32 -2.91 6.34 4.95
CA ILE A 32 -3.10 5.87 6.33
C ILE A 32 -4.46 6.26 6.91
N THR A 33 -5.02 7.41 6.50
CA THR A 33 -6.34 7.88 6.94
C THR A 33 -7.49 6.94 6.59
N HIS A 34 -7.34 6.07 5.57
CA HIS A 34 -8.36 5.08 5.20
C HIS A 34 -8.30 3.80 6.02
N LYS A 35 -7.12 3.44 6.53
CA LYS A 35 -6.88 2.15 7.20
C LYS A 35 -6.73 2.30 8.71
N GLU A 36 -6.03 3.34 9.14
CA GLU A 36 -5.70 3.60 10.53
C GLU A 36 -6.12 5.02 10.94
N PRO A 37 -7.44 5.35 10.89
CA PRO A 37 -7.91 6.72 11.12
C PRO A 37 -7.62 7.23 12.53
N LEU A 38 -7.59 6.36 13.54
CA LEU A 38 -7.22 6.73 14.93
C LEU A 38 -5.77 7.19 15.02
N VAL A 39 -4.86 6.46 14.37
CA VAL A 39 -3.44 6.80 14.32
C VAL A 39 -3.25 8.07 13.51
N ALA A 40 -3.87 8.16 12.32
CA ALA A 40 -3.77 9.34 11.47
C ALA A 40 -4.26 10.62 12.17
N ASN A 41 -5.36 10.54 12.92
CA ASN A 41 -5.89 11.68 13.67
C ASN A 41 -4.95 12.14 14.81
N ASP A 42 -4.32 11.21 15.54
CA ASP A 42 -3.38 11.59 16.60
C ASP A 42 -2.05 12.12 16.03
N LEU A 43 -1.57 11.54 14.91
CA LEU A 43 -0.35 12.00 14.22
C LEU A 43 -0.39 13.49 13.87
N LEU A 44 -1.56 14.03 13.51
CA LEU A 44 -1.73 15.46 13.19
C LEU A 44 -1.55 16.39 14.40
N ASN A 45 -1.63 15.87 15.62
CA ASN A 45 -1.31 16.65 16.81
C ASN A 45 0.20 16.87 16.96
N HIS A 46 1.03 16.05 16.33
CA HIS A 46 2.48 16.24 16.27
C HIS A 46 2.86 17.27 15.20
N ARG A 47 2.68 18.55 15.50
CA ARG A 47 2.92 19.68 14.56
C ARG A 47 4.34 19.74 13.96
N ALA A 48 5.35 19.19 14.65
CA ALA A 48 6.72 19.14 14.16
C ALA A 48 7.01 17.91 13.27
N PHE A 49 6.10 16.94 13.25
CA PHE A 49 6.23 15.69 12.53
C PHE A 49 5.34 15.65 11.30
N VAL A 50 4.03 15.87 11.44
CA VAL A 50 3.09 15.84 10.31
C VAL A 50 2.61 17.24 10.01
N THR A 51 2.73 17.62 8.74
CA THR A 51 2.23 18.90 8.24
C THR A 51 1.26 18.68 7.10
N LYS A 52 0.14 19.38 7.17
CA LYS A 52 -0.87 19.40 6.11
C LYS A 52 -0.51 20.52 5.13
N LYS A 53 -0.30 20.16 3.87
CA LYS A 53 0.10 21.07 2.81
C LYS A 53 -0.97 21.18 1.74
N VAL A 54 -0.90 22.28 1.00
CA VAL A 54 -1.79 22.59 -0.11
C VAL A 54 -0.97 23.09 -1.29
N CYS A 55 -1.31 22.67 -2.49
CA CYS A 55 -0.71 23.12 -3.73
C CYS A 55 -1.75 23.28 -4.84
N ALA A 56 -1.39 24.00 -5.90
CA ALA A 56 -2.20 24.15 -7.11
C ALA A 56 -1.59 23.37 -8.28
N SER A 57 -2.38 22.46 -8.86
CA SER A 57 -2.10 21.80 -10.14
C SER A 57 -2.83 22.57 -11.25
N TYR A 58 -2.07 23.26 -12.10
CA TYR A 58 -2.63 24.02 -13.21
C TYR A 58 -2.96 23.13 -14.41
N SER A 59 -2.28 22.00 -14.58
CA SER A 59 -2.57 21.00 -15.61
C SER A 59 -3.92 20.35 -15.37
N ASP A 60 -4.16 19.91 -14.14
CA ASP A 60 -5.39 19.19 -13.77
C ASP A 60 -6.51 20.15 -13.38
N ARG A 61 -6.16 21.44 -13.19
CA ARG A 61 -7.04 22.50 -12.68
C ARG A 61 -7.61 22.13 -11.31
N THR A 62 -6.75 21.64 -10.43
CA THR A 62 -7.10 21.25 -9.06
C THR A 62 -6.22 21.94 -8.03
N ILE A 63 -6.76 22.09 -6.82
CA ILE A 63 -6.05 22.43 -5.60
C ILE A 63 -5.94 21.12 -4.84
N GLN A 64 -4.72 20.62 -4.63
CA GLN A 64 -4.48 19.35 -3.95
C GLN A 64 -4.07 19.60 -2.51
N ARG A 65 -4.67 18.86 -1.58
CA ARG A 65 -4.30 18.80 -0.17
C ARG A 65 -3.65 17.46 0.10
N TYR A 66 -2.51 17.50 0.77
CA TYR A 66 -1.70 16.32 1.04
C TYR A 66 -0.95 16.49 2.36
N TYR A 67 -0.36 15.40 2.83
CA TYR A 67 0.43 15.38 4.05
C TYR A 67 1.91 15.31 3.72
N GLU A 68 2.72 15.86 4.62
CA GLU A 68 4.17 15.70 4.59
C GLU A 68 4.66 15.41 5.99
N LEU A 69 5.30 14.25 6.11
CA LEU A 69 5.91 13.74 7.32
C LEU A 69 7.39 14.10 7.32
N ASN A 70 7.88 14.51 8.48
CA ASN A 70 9.25 14.92 8.64
C ASN A 70 10.18 13.69 8.68
N THR A 71 10.98 13.51 7.64
CA THR A 71 11.99 12.43 7.52
C THR A 71 13.22 12.65 8.39
N SER A 72 13.30 13.76 9.13
CA SER A 72 14.38 14.01 10.11
C SER A 72 13.97 13.58 11.53
N LEU A 73 13.03 12.63 11.64
CA LEU A 73 12.57 12.11 12.93
C LEU A 73 13.60 11.11 13.49
N ASP A 74 14.39 11.55 14.46
CA ASP A 74 15.43 10.70 15.08
C ASP A 74 14.90 9.83 16.24
N THR A 75 13.70 10.12 16.76
CA THR A 75 13.14 9.43 17.93
C THR A 75 11.88 8.65 17.61
N VAL A 76 11.62 7.59 18.36
CA VAL A 76 10.35 6.85 18.27
C VAL A 76 9.22 7.78 18.75
N LEU A 77 8.26 8.00 17.87
CA LEU A 77 7.08 8.80 18.13
C LEU A 77 5.97 7.89 18.66
N THR A 78 5.36 8.30 19.77
CA THR A 78 4.25 7.60 20.42
C THR A 78 3.07 8.53 20.56
N ASN A 79 1.91 8.00 20.95
CA ASN A 79 0.70 8.78 21.16
C ASN A 79 0.94 10.09 21.94
N LEU A 80 0.48 11.22 21.39
CA LEU A 80 0.60 12.53 22.05
C LEU A 80 -0.63 12.82 22.91
N VAL A 81 -1.83 12.67 22.35
CA VAL A 81 -3.05 12.98 23.09
C VAL A 81 -3.37 11.81 24.02
N HIS A 82 -3.28 12.06 25.33
CA HIS A 82 -3.66 11.13 26.39
C HIS A 82 -5.19 11.07 26.58
N GLY A 83 -5.93 11.04 25.48
CA GLY A 83 -7.34 10.67 25.46
C GLY A 83 -7.41 9.18 25.18
N GLU A 84 -8.03 8.40 26.07
CA GLU A 84 -8.16 6.95 26.00
C GLU A 84 -8.82 6.48 24.70
N HIS A 85 -8.05 6.43 23.64
CA HIS A 85 -8.31 5.52 22.55
C HIS A 85 -7.49 4.28 22.88
N CYS A 86 -8.18 3.15 22.92
CA CYS A 86 -7.73 1.76 22.96
C CYS A 86 -6.69 1.38 21.87
N THR A 87 -5.99 2.35 21.29
CA THR A 87 -4.99 2.21 20.23
C THR A 87 -3.71 2.90 20.67
N LYS A 88 -2.68 2.10 20.94
CA LYS A 88 -1.32 2.58 21.20
C LYS A 88 -0.49 2.36 19.96
N TYR A 89 0.25 3.37 19.53
CA TYR A 89 1.10 3.23 18.36
C TYR A 89 2.52 3.74 18.63
N GLN A 90 3.44 3.21 17.83
CA GLN A 90 4.81 3.66 17.75
C GLN A 90 5.16 3.85 16.29
N VAL A 91 5.68 5.02 15.93
CA VAL A 91 6.18 5.30 14.57
C VAL A 91 7.67 5.66 14.67
N MET A 92 8.48 5.08 13.79
CA MET A 92 9.88 5.44 13.64
C MET A 92 10.24 5.62 12.17
N HIS A 93 11.18 6.53 11.90
CA HIS A 93 11.75 6.72 10.57
C HIS A 93 12.75 5.62 10.24
N VAL A 94 12.72 5.13 9.01
CA VAL A 94 13.72 4.20 8.49
C VAL A 94 14.85 5.00 7.86
N TYR A 95 15.99 5.04 8.56
CA TYR A 95 17.15 5.85 8.18
C TYR A 95 17.58 5.65 6.71
N GLY A 96 17.88 6.77 6.03
CA GLY A 96 18.30 6.76 4.62
C GLY A 96 17.18 6.56 3.60
N THR A 97 15.91 6.52 4.04
CA THR A 97 14.74 6.36 3.17
C THR A 97 13.71 7.45 3.44
N ASN A 98 12.63 7.49 2.66
CA ASN A 98 11.43 8.28 2.95
C ASN A 98 10.32 7.45 3.64
N VAL A 99 10.67 6.30 4.22
CA VAL A 99 9.71 5.34 4.78
C VAL A 99 9.71 5.41 6.31
N PHE A 100 8.53 5.17 6.88
CA PHE A 100 8.30 5.08 8.32
C PHE A 100 7.69 3.72 8.65
N LEU A 101 8.14 3.13 9.76
CA LEU A 101 7.59 1.91 10.33
C LEU A 101 6.65 2.26 11.48
N GLY A 102 5.38 1.90 11.32
CA GLY A 102 4.36 2.02 12.34
C GLY A 102 3.98 0.67 12.93
N ILE A 103 3.81 0.66 14.24
CA ILE A 103 3.34 -0.49 15.01
C ILE A 103 2.14 -0.05 15.83
N VAL A 104 1.02 -0.75 15.70
CA VAL A 104 -0.24 -0.44 16.35
C VAL A 104 -0.69 -1.60 17.23
N ASN A 105 -0.99 -1.29 18.48
CA ASN A 105 -1.64 -2.18 19.42
C ASN A 105 -3.02 -1.63 19.74
N GLN A 106 -4.03 -2.24 19.11
CA GLN A 106 -5.43 -1.92 19.31
C GLN A 106 -6.11 -2.99 20.19
N THR A 107 -6.82 -2.54 21.22
CA THR A 107 -7.52 -3.39 22.20
C THR A 107 -9.04 -3.31 22.09
N CYS A 108 -9.58 -2.43 21.24
CA CYS A 108 -11.00 -2.28 21.01
C CYS A 108 -11.36 -2.64 19.57
N ASP A 109 -12.54 -3.22 19.42
CA ASP A 109 -13.12 -3.50 18.12
C ASP A 109 -14.18 -2.45 17.78
N GLY A 110 -14.16 -1.90 16.56
CA GLY A 110 -15.20 -1.01 16.05
C GLY A 110 -15.19 0.47 16.49
N ILE A 111 -14.19 0.95 17.24
CA ILE A 111 -14.00 2.40 17.48
C ILE A 111 -13.09 2.96 16.38
N THR A 112 -13.59 3.95 15.64
CA THR A 112 -12.83 4.65 14.59
C THR A 112 -12.84 6.15 14.84
N ALA A 113 -11.74 6.85 14.61
CA ALA A 113 -11.79 8.31 14.46
C ALA A 113 -12.51 8.66 13.17
N PHE A 114 -13.18 9.81 13.17
CA PHE A 114 -13.78 10.34 11.95
C PHE A 114 -12.73 11.19 11.21
N CYS A 115 -12.06 10.58 10.25
CA CYS A 115 -11.33 11.28 9.20
C CYS A 115 -12.27 11.38 7.99
N PRO A 116 -12.80 12.56 7.61
CA PRO A 116 -13.68 12.71 6.49
C PRO A 116 -12.92 12.36 5.20
N CYS A 117 -13.39 11.32 4.53
CA CYS A 117 -12.73 10.72 3.38
C CYS A 117 -13.79 10.32 2.36
N SER A 118 -13.61 10.74 1.11
CA SER A 118 -14.40 10.16 0.02
C SER A 118 -13.92 8.74 -0.24
N MET A 119 -14.87 7.81 -0.38
CA MET A 119 -14.59 6.40 -0.65
C MET A 119 -14.58 6.08 -2.15
N THR A 120 -14.91 7.07 -3.00
CA THR A 120 -15.15 6.88 -4.43
C THR A 120 -14.34 7.81 -5.32
N ASP A 121 -14.04 9.01 -4.84
CA ASP A 121 -13.29 10.01 -5.60
C ASP A 121 -12.25 10.68 -4.70
N ARG A 122 -11.43 11.55 -5.30
CA ARG A 122 -10.44 12.35 -4.56
C ARG A 122 -11.03 13.70 -4.14
N LEU A 123 -12.35 13.92 -4.20
CA LEU A 123 -12.93 15.23 -3.94
C LEU A 123 -12.94 15.54 -2.43
N CYS A 124 -12.49 16.73 -2.06
CA CYS A 124 -12.62 17.18 -0.66
C CYS A 124 -14.09 17.44 -0.31
N LEU A 125 -14.53 16.99 0.87
CA LEU A 125 -15.87 17.30 1.38
C LEU A 125 -16.06 18.80 1.66
N ASN A 126 -14.99 19.52 2.02
CA ASN A 126 -15.03 20.96 2.25
C ASN A 126 -13.79 21.68 1.67
N CYS A 127 -13.99 22.34 0.54
CA CYS A 127 -12.94 23.11 -0.14
C CYS A 127 -12.66 24.49 0.47
N HIS A 128 -13.50 24.99 1.37
CA HIS A 128 -13.39 26.35 1.92
C HIS A 128 -12.64 26.40 3.25
N ARG A 129 -12.58 25.29 3.98
CA ARG A 129 -11.91 25.20 5.29
C ARG A 129 -10.86 24.09 5.26
N MET A 130 -9.69 24.41 5.82
CA MET A 130 -8.61 23.45 6.04
C MET A 130 -8.00 23.73 7.42
N GLU A 131 -8.45 23.00 8.43
CA GLU A 131 -7.81 23.05 9.74
C GLU A 131 -6.54 22.18 9.75
N PRO A 132 -5.45 22.62 10.42
CA PRO A 132 -4.20 21.84 10.48
C PRO A 132 -4.30 20.55 11.30
N THR A 133 -5.11 20.55 12.36
CA THR A 133 -5.23 19.41 13.30
C THR A 133 -6.46 18.55 13.07
N GLU A 134 -7.39 18.96 12.20
CA GLU A 134 -8.53 18.12 11.82
C GLU A 134 -8.07 17.15 10.73
N CYS A 135 -8.20 15.86 11.02
CA CYS A 135 -7.95 14.79 10.06
C CYS A 135 -8.86 14.92 8.84
N GLU A 136 -8.30 14.77 7.64
CA GLU A 136 -9.04 14.55 6.37
C GLU A 136 -8.19 13.67 5.44
N CYS A 137 -8.77 12.94 4.50
CA CYS A 137 -7.96 12.26 3.49
C CYS A 137 -7.28 13.26 2.53
N PRO A 138 -6.14 12.91 1.92
CA PRO A 138 -5.63 13.66 0.77
C PRO A 138 -6.73 13.79 -0.28
N CYS A 139 -6.96 15.01 -0.73
CA CYS A 139 -8.11 15.32 -1.57
C CYS A 139 -7.86 16.55 -2.44
N GLU A 140 -8.72 16.74 -3.42
CA GLU A 140 -8.63 17.74 -4.47
C GLU A 140 -9.89 18.61 -4.50
N CYS A 141 -9.69 19.87 -4.85
CA CYS A 141 -10.72 20.87 -5.04
C CYS A 141 -10.58 21.54 -6.41
N PRO A 142 -11.66 21.99 -7.04
CA PRO A 142 -11.56 22.65 -8.35
C PRO A 142 -10.81 23.99 -8.24
N LEU A 143 -9.79 24.16 -9.08
CA LEU A 143 -9.08 25.44 -9.25
C LEU A 143 -9.86 26.31 -10.25
N LYS A 144 -10.48 27.38 -9.75
CA LYS A 144 -11.18 28.35 -10.60
C LYS A 144 -10.18 29.30 -11.26
N MET A 145 -9.95 29.11 -12.55
CA MET A 145 -9.14 30.00 -13.39
C MET A 145 -9.90 30.42 -14.64
N ASP A 146 -9.63 31.63 -15.13
CA ASP A 146 -10.10 32.09 -16.42
C ASP A 146 -9.25 31.45 -17.52
N LEU A 147 -9.91 30.72 -18.44
CA LEU A 147 -9.26 30.02 -19.54
C LEU A 147 -8.68 30.97 -20.60
N CYS A 148 -9.18 32.21 -20.67
CA CYS A 148 -8.74 33.18 -21.65
C CYS A 148 -7.53 33.99 -21.17
N SER A 149 -7.54 34.44 -19.91
CA SER A 149 -6.46 35.24 -19.33
C SER A 149 -5.43 34.42 -18.55
N GLY A 150 -5.74 33.17 -18.19
CA GLY A 150 -4.93 32.34 -17.32
C GLY A 150 -4.91 32.80 -15.85
N GLN A 151 -5.73 33.79 -15.49
CA GLN A 151 -5.74 34.36 -14.14
C GLN A 151 -6.62 33.55 -13.18
N LEU A 152 -6.18 33.43 -11.94
CA LEU A 152 -6.96 32.81 -10.87
C LEU A 152 -8.13 33.71 -10.47
N HIS A 153 -9.34 33.15 -10.36
CA HIS A 153 -10.53 33.91 -9.97
C HIS A 153 -10.50 34.41 -8.51
N SER A 154 -9.63 33.86 -7.66
CA SER A 154 -9.46 34.26 -6.27
C SER A 154 -8.00 34.69 -6.03
N SER A 155 -7.80 35.98 -5.79
CA SER A 155 -6.50 36.62 -5.57
C SER A 155 -5.78 36.19 -4.27
N ASN A 156 -6.44 35.44 -3.39
CA ASN A 156 -5.89 34.95 -2.11
C ASN A 156 -5.35 33.52 -2.16
N ASN A 157 -5.47 32.81 -3.29
CA ASN A 157 -5.01 31.43 -3.44
C ASN A 157 -3.65 31.35 -4.16
N HIS A 158 -2.63 32.09 -3.69
CA HIS A 158 -1.24 31.84 -4.11
C HIS A 158 -0.70 30.60 -3.41
N TYR A 159 -1.27 29.43 -3.75
CA TYR A 159 -0.71 28.16 -3.34
C TYR A 159 0.53 27.86 -4.19
N PRO A 160 1.55 27.21 -3.61
CA PRO A 160 2.69 26.75 -4.39
C PRO A 160 2.21 25.79 -5.48
N THR A 161 2.94 25.73 -6.58
CA THR A 161 2.66 24.74 -7.63
C THR A 161 2.89 23.35 -7.06
N CYS A 162 2.03 22.39 -7.40
CA CYS A 162 2.22 21.01 -6.96
C CYS A 162 3.56 20.46 -7.46
N PRO A 163 4.25 19.63 -6.66
CA PRO A 163 5.43 18.93 -7.12
C PRO A 163 5.10 18.17 -8.40
N HIS A 164 5.97 18.26 -9.40
CA HIS A 164 5.80 17.46 -10.61
C HIS A 164 6.10 16.01 -10.24
N PHE A 165 5.06 15.18 -10.16
CA PHE A 165 5.25 13.74 -10.12
C PHE A 165 5.71 13.30 -11.51
N PRO A 166 6.91 12.71 -11.65
CA PRO A 166 7.32 12.15 -12.93
C PRO A 166 6.26 11.13 -13.36
N GLU A 167 6.00 11.06 -14.66
CA GLU A 167 5.14 10.02 -15.22
C GLU A 167 5.57 8.67 -14.66
N LEU A 168 4.59 7.85 -14.22
CA LEU A 168 4.86 6.49 -13.75
C LEU A 168 5.80 5.84 -14.77
N PRO A 169 7.03 5.48 -14.38
CA PRO A 169 7.96 4.93 -15.34
C PRO A 169 7.30 3.70 -15.93
N ASN A 170 7.23 3.64 -17.25
CA ASN A 170 6.84 2.42 -17.93
C ASN A 170 7.81 1.33 -17.47
N LEU A 171 7.32 0.41 -16.64
CA LEU A 171 8.12 -0.72 -16.18
C LEU A 171 8.66 -1.41 -17.43
N PRO A 172 9.96 -1.73 -17.49
CA PRO A 172 10.51 -2.44 -18.62
C PRO A 172 9.76 -3.76 -18.75
N ILE A 173 9.27 -4.04 -19.96
CA ILE A 173 8.65 -5.33 -20.28
C ILE A 173 9.79 -6.35 -20.27
N VAL A 174 9.88 -7.12 -19.18
CA VAL A 174 10.85 -8.21 -19.07
C VAL A 174 10.27 -9.42 -19.78
N SER A 175 10.99 -9.96 -20.77
CA SER A 175 10.56 -11.20 -21.43
C SER A 175 10.55 -12.37 -20.45
N TYR A 176 9.42 -13.08 -20.38
CA TYR A 176 9.26 -14.28 -19.54
C TYR A 176 10.39 -15.30 -19.75
N ASN A 177 10.77 -15.51 -21.02
CA ASN A 177 11.85 -16.43 -21.40
C ASN A 177 13.17 -16.05 -20.72
N LEU A 178 13.47 -14.75 -20.57
CA LEU A 178 14.70 -14.32 -19.90
C LEU A 178 14.65 -14.59 -18.39
N MET A 179 13.49 -14.42 -17.75
CA MET A 179 13.30 -14.70 -16.32
C MET A 179 13.43 -16.19 -15.99
N GLU A 180 13.01 -17.07 -16.91
CA GLU A 180 13.09 -18.52 -16.72
C GLU A 180 14.55 -19.04 -16.71
N TYR A 181 15.46 -18.36 -17.41
CA TYR A 181 16.88 -18.71 -17.42
C TYR A 181 17.71 -18.04 -16.32
N LEU A 182 17.14 -17.08 -15.58
CA LEU A 182 17.86 -16.43 -14.48
C LEU A 182 17.96 -17.37 -13.29
N LYS A 183 19.20 -17.62 -12.86
CA LYS A 183 19.43 -18.33 -11.60
C LYS A 183 18.92 -17.48 -10.44
N PRO A 184 18.33 -18.10 -9.41
CA PRO A 184 17.95 -17.38 -8.20
C PRO A 184 19.20 -16.73 -7.58
N CYS A 185 19.07 -15.48 -7.16
CA CYS A 185 20.15 -14.75 -6.48
C CYS A 185 20.52 -15.37 -5.13
N TYR A 186 19.59 -16.12 -4.53
CA TYR A 186 19.74 -16.75 -3.23
C TYR A 186 18.88 -18.03 -3.17
N GLU A 187 19.38 -19.09 -2.55
CA GLU A 187 18.60 -20.31 -2.31
C GLU A 187 17.90 -20.23 -0.94
N HIS A 188 16.58 -20.14 -0.97
CA HIS A 188 15.77 -19.89 0.23
C HIS A 188 15.46 -21.17 1.04
N HIS A 189 15.69 -22.36 0.47
CA HIS A 189 15.42 -23.69 1.03
C HIS A 189 14.08 -23.83 1.80
N CYS A 190 13.01 -23.22 1.28
CA CYS A 190 11.70 -23.15 1.96
C CYS A 190 11.19 -24.55 2.37
N SER A 191 11.34 -25.55 1.50
CA SER A 191 10.83 -26.91 1.73
C SER A 191 11.51 -27.66 2.89
N LEU A 192 12.67 -27.20 3.37
CA LEU A 192 13.31 -27.79 4.54
C LEU A 192 12.70 -27.31 5.86
N ARG A 193 11.86 -26.27 5.80
CA ARG A 193 11.30 -25.59 6.97
C ARG A 193 9.94 -26.20 7.30
N THR A 194 9.90 -26.95 8.40
CA THR A 194 8.70 -27.69 8.81
C THR A 194 7.83 -26.90 9.79
N GLU A 195 8.37 -25.84 10.39
CA GLU A 195 7.67 -25.02 11.36
C GLU A 195 7.28 -23.66 10.78
N SER A 196 6.10 -23.19 11.16
CA SER A 196 5.58 -21.89 10.73
C SER A 196 6.49 -20.74 11.16
N SER A 197 7.02 -20.78 12.38
CA SER A 197 7.98 -19.80 12.91
C SER A 197 9.31 -19.76 12.17
N ASP A 198 9.71 -20.87 11.55
CA ASP A 198 10.96 -20.96 10.79
C ASP A 198 10.77 -20.55 9.32
N CYS A 199 9.56 -20.75 8.79
CA CYS A 199 9.18 -20.30 7.45
C CYS A 199 8.93 -18.79 7.38
N PHE A 200 8.27 -18.22 8.40
CA PHE A 200 7.93 -16.80 8.44
C PHE A 200 9.18 -15.92 8.48
N GLY A 201 9.19 -14.86 7.67
CA GLY A 201 10.28 -13.89 7.62
C GLY A 201 11.46 -14.30 6.75
N VAL A 202 11.42 -15.47 6.11
CA VAL A 202 12.41 -15.88 5.11
C VAL A 202 12.01 -15.29 3.77
N LEU A 203 12.85 -14.43 3.21
CA LEU A 203 12.64 -13.85 1.89
C LEU A 203 12.35 -14.95 0.87
N GLY A 204 11.25 -14.82 0.12
CA GLY A 204 10.85 -15.76 -0.94
C GLY A 204 10.14 -17.03 -0.47
N CYS A 205 9.93 -17.22 0.84
CA CYS A 205 9.15 -18.33 1.38
C CYS A 205 7.80 -17.87 1.91
N GLU A 206 6.80 -18.72 1.79
CA GLU A 206 5.45 -18.51 2.30
C GLU A 206 4.92 -19.77 2.99
N TRP A 207 4.17 -19.59 4.08
CA TRP A 207 3.52 -20.66 4.80
C TRP A 207 2.13 -20.94 4.24
N CYS A 208 1.98 -22.05 3.53
CA CYS A 208 0.74 -22.42 2.84
C CYS A 208 -0.21 -23.23 3.71
N GLN A 209 -1.50 -22.90 3.70
CA GLN A 209 -2.52 -23.58 4.50
C GLN A 209 -3.91 -23.68 3.85
N LEU A 210 -4.14 -23.01 2.72
CA LEU A 210 -5.40 -23.02 1.96
C LEU A 210 -5.16 -23.41 0.50
N GLU A 211 -6.11 -24.13 -0.11
CA GLU A 211 -6.14 -24.45 -1.54
C GLU A 211 -6.42 -23.20 -2.39
N SER A 212 -6.39 -23.32 -3.71
CA SER A 212 -6.59 -22.22 -4.66
C SER A 212 -7.94 -21.52 -4.57
N ASP A 213 -8.92 -22.13 -3.90
CA ASP A 213 -10.22 -21.52 -3.62
C ASP A 213 -10.18 -20.53 -2.44
N GLY A 214 -9.07 -20.48 -1.69
CA GLY A 214 -8.90 -19.64 -0.50
C GLY A 214 -9.74 -20.07 0.70
N VAL A 215 -10.37 -21.26 0.65
CA VAL A 215 -11.31 -21.72 1.67
C VAL A 215 -10.98 -23.13 2.14
N THR A 216 -10.62 -24.02 1.21
CA THR A 216 -10.36 -25.42 1.52
C THR A 216 -9.02 -25.57 2.26
N PRO A 217 -8.98 -26.14 3.47
CA PRO A 217 -7.74 -26.32 4.21
C PRO A 217 -6.86 -27.40 3.58
N LEU A 218 -5.55 -27.14 3.51
CA LEU A 218 -4.55 -28.11 3.08
C LEU A 218 -3.53 -28.43 4.21
N PRO A 219 -2.77 -29.53 4.11
CA PRO A 219 -1.68 -29.81 5.04
C PRO A 219 -0.71 -28.63 5.04
N LYS A 220 -0.37 -28.10 6.22
CA LYS A 220 0.44 -26.88 6.30
C LYS A 220 1.90 -27.17 5.91
N PHE A 221 2.45 -26.38 5.00
CA PHE A 221 3.84 -26.51 4.57
C PHE A 221 4.46 -25.17 4.18
N CYS A 222 5.79 -25.10 4.24
CA CYS A 222 6.55 -23.97 3.73
C CYS A 222 6.93 -24.20 2.25
N THR A 223 6.62 -23.23 1.40
CA THR A 223 6.96 -23.28 -0.03
C THR A 223 7.43 -21.92 -0.52
N GLU A 224 7.77 -21.82 -1.79
CA GLU A 224 8.17 -20.56 -2.41
C GLU A 224 6.94 -19.63 -2.54
N GLN A 225 7.15 -18.33 -2.29
CA GLN A 225 6.10 -17.30 -2.34
C GLN A 225 5.41 -17.20 -3.72
N ARG A 226 6.11 -17.57 -4.80
CA ARG A 226 5.52 -17.66 -6.15
C ARG A 226 4.52 -18.79 -6.34
N LYS A 227 4.55 -19.82 -5.48
CA LYS A 227 3.64 -20.97 -5.52
C LYS A 227 2.49 -20.81 -4.55
N CYS A 228 2.69 -20.09 -3.46
CA CYS A 228 1.69 -19.83 -2.45
C CYS A 228 1.89 -18.42 -1.93
N PHE A 229 0.80 -17.65 -1.83
CA PHE A 229 0.86 -16.27 -1.38
C PHE A 229 -0.28 -15.97 -0.40
N GLY A 230 0.06 -15.32 0.72
CA GLY A 230 -0.87 -15.08 1.83
C GLY A 230 -1.54 -16.36 2.35
N GLY A 231 -0.80 -17.47 2.33
CA GLY A 231 -1.25 -18.78 2.77
C GLY A 231 -2.20 -19.53 1.82
N VAL A 232 -2.48 -19.00 0.63
CA VAL A 232 -3.34 -19.62 -0.40
C VAL A 232 -2.48 -20.18 -1.54
N LEU A 233 -2.64 -21.46 -1.86
CA LEU A 233 -1.87 -22.13 -2.91
C LEU A 233 -2.30 -21.64 -4.29
N GLY A 234 -1.34 -21.19 -5.10
CA GLY A 234 -1.62 -20.69 -6.45
C GLY A 234 -2.31 -19.32 -6.48
N SER A 235 -2.42 -18.62 -5.35
CA SER A 235 -2.89 -17.23 -5.35
C SER A 235 -1.91 -16.32 -6.08
N ARG A 236 -2.45 -15.24 -6.65
CA ARG A 236 -1.68 -14.26 -7.41
C ARG A 236 -0.84 -13.42 -6.46
N THR A 237 0.44 -13.30 -6.78
CA THR A 237 1.35 -12.38 -6.11
C THR A 237 1.25 -11.01 -6.75
N PRO A 238 1.22 -9.94 -5.96
CA PRO A 238 1.17 -8.62 -6.53
C PRO A 238 2.52 -8.02 -6.88
N TYR A 239 3.59 -8.71 -6.50
CA TYR A 239 4.96 -8.24 -6.66
C TYR A 239 5.59 -8.64 -8.00
N ALA A 240 4.89 -9.46 -8.81
CA ALA A 240 5.42 -9.96 -10.07
C ALA A 240 4.35 -10.30 -11.12
N ASP A 241 3.17 -10.77 -10.73
CA ASP A 241 2.21 -11.30 -11.71
C ASP A 241 1.51 -10.18 -12.52
N GLU A 242 1.41 -8.97 -11.97
CA GLU A 242 0.88 -7.80 -12.70
C GLU A 242 1.82 -7.31 -13.82
N ILE A 243 3.12 -7.59 -13.72
CA ILE A 243 4.10 -7.33 -14.79
C ILE A 243 3.89 -8.33 -15.94
N ILE A 244 3.42 -9.54 -15.64
CA ILE A 244 3.16 -10.62 -16.60
C ILE A 244 1.83 -10.39 -17.34
N GLU A 245 0.81 -9.81 -16.70
CA GLU A 245 -0.51 -9.57 -17.33
C GLU A 245 -0.52 -8.46 -18.39
N LYS A 246 0.49 -7.59 -18.48
CA LYS A 246 0.59 -6.59 -19.57
C LYS A 246 1.10 -7.17 -20.90
N LEU A 247 1.36 -8.47 -20.96
CA LEU A 247 1.72 -9.14 -22.21
C LEU A 247 0.44 -9.52 -22.98
N PRO A 248 0.37 -9.24 -24.29
CA PRO A 248 -0.78 -9.63 -25.12
C PRO A 248 -1.02 -11.15 -25.03
N GLU A 249 -2.29 -11.56 -25.00
CA GLU A 249 -2.76 -12.95 -24.90
C GLU A 249 -2.13 -13.93 -25.92
N SER A 250 -1.47 -13.42 -26.97
CA SER A 250 -0.74 -14.21 -27.96
C SER A 250 0.51 -14.93 -27.41
N ASP A 251 1.04 -14.51 -26.25
CA ASP A 251 2.24 -15.10 -25.64
C ASP A 251 1.93 -16.12 -24.53
N PHE A 252 0.65 -16.49 -24.33
CA PHE A 252 0.25 -17.59 -23.44
C PHE A 252 -0.03 -18.92 -24.18
N PRO A 253 1.00 -19.65 -24.64
CA PRO A 253 0.85 -21.08 -24.82
C PRO A 253 1.74 -21.79 -23.81
N LEU A 254 1.32 -21.97 -22.55
CA LEU A 254 1.81 -23.08 -21.68
C LEU A 254 1.12 -23.19 -20.30
N LEU A 255 0.42 -22.17 -19.79
CA LEU A 255 -0.29 -22.27 -18.50
C LEU A 255 -1.51 -23.21 -18.53
N SER A 256 -2.08 -23.50 -19.70
CA SER A 256 -3.13 -24.51 -19.86
C SER A 256 -2.60 -25.96 -19.94
N LYS A 257 -1.30 -26.17 -20.15
CA LYS A 257 -0.71 -27.52 -20.27
C LYS A 257 -0.26 -28.11 -18.95
N VAL A 258 0.08 -27.29 -17.96
CA VAL A 258 0.51 -27.79 -16.63
C VAL A 258 -0.66 -28.42 -15.87
N ILE A 259 -1.88 -27.91 -16.05
CA ILE A 259 -3.09 -28.46 -15.43
C ILE A 259 -3.48 -29.81 -16.07
N GLN A 260 -3.21 -30.00 -17.36
CA GLN A 260 -3.61 -31.22 -18.06
C GLN A 260 -2.65 -32.42 -17.87
N SER A 261 -1.40 -32.16 -17.48
CA SER A 261 -0.41 -33.22 -17.25
C SER A 261 -0.48 -33.89 -15.87
N VAL A 262 -1.19 -33.29 -14.90
CA VAL A 262 -1.38 -33.91 -13.57
C VAL A 262 -2.54 -34.91 -13.57
N GLN A 263 -3.48 -34.79 -14.50
CA GLN A 263 -4.69 -35.63 -14.56
C GLN A 263 -4.52 -36.95 -15.33
N LEU A 264 -3.33 -37.21 -15.92
CA LEU A 264 -3.06 -38.43 -16.70
C LEU A 264 -2.06 -39.39 -16.02
N LEU A 265 -1.65 -39.11 -14.78
CA LEU A 265 -0.78 -40.00 -14.00
C LEU A 265 -1.52 -40.75 -12.88
N GLU A 266 -2.84 -40.55 -12.73
CA GLU A 266 -3.68 -41.29 -11.77
C GLU A 266 -4.54 -42.40 -12.42
N ASP A 267 -4.46 -42.59 -13.74
CA ASP A 267 -5.18 -43.66 -14.47
C ASP A 267 -4.22 -44.58 -15.27
N SER A 268 -3.06 -44.93 -14.71
CA SER A 268 -2.13 -45.93 -15.26
C SER A 268 -1.57 -46.87 -14.20
#